data_AF-A0AAV2IKM6-F1
#
_entry.id   AF-A0AAV2IKM6-F1
#
_cell.length_a   1.000
_cell.length_b   1.000
_cell.length_c   1.000
_cell.angle_alpha   90.00
_cell.angle_beta   90.00
_cell.angle_gamma   90.00
#
_symmetry.space_group_name_H-M   'P 1'
#
loop_
_entity.id
_entity.type
_entity.pdbx_description
1 polymer ?
#
loop_
_entity_poly.entity_id
_entity_poly.type
_entity_poly.pdbx_seq_one_letter_code
_entity_poly.pdbx_strand_id
1 'polypeptide(L)'
;MSVMLLSGRKKAIAEKKKVVRKVGTLAEGKAAKMTASWKVTTGGKKAAISFSRDNMNVYVDGSPIECTAYVTDNGYDLDLLFGLGENRGHIYSDVEGSEMTNYLFFDDQLIAQDKQTNLKSNHRPDD
;
A
#
# COMPACT_ATOMS: atom_id res chain seq x y z
N MET A 1 -4.77 23.04 -23.49
CA MET A 1 -4.45 21.78 -22.79
C MET A 1 -3.69 22.15 -21.52
N SER A 2 -4.32 22.01 -20.35
CA SER A 2 -3.74 22.43 -19.07
C SER A 2 -3.33 21.19 -18.29
N VAL A 3 -2.04 20.93 -18.18
CA VAL A 3 -1.46 19.89 -17.32
C VAL A 3 -1.26 20.53 -15.95
N MET A 4 -2.34 20.61 -15.16
CA MET A 4 -2.26 21.10 -13.78
C MET A 4 -1.92 19.95 -12.83
N LEU A 5 -0.68 19.99 -12.35
CA LEU A 5 -0.21 19.62 -11.00
C LEU A 5 -0.88 18.40 -10.33
N LEU A 6 -0.30 17.22 -10.51
CA LEU A 6 -0.37 16.12 -9.53
C LEU A 6 0.85 16.08 -8.59
N SER A 7 1.75 17.05 -8.70
CA SER A 7 2.97 17.16 -7.89
C SER A 7 2.73 17.60 -6.43
N GLY A 8 1.48 17.86 -6.01
CA GLY A 8 1.17 18.55 -4.77
C GLY A 8 0.56 17.72 -3.63
N ARG A 9 0.42 16.39 -3.77
CA ARG A 9 -0.20 15.54 -2.74
C ARG A 9 0.61 14.31 -2.30
N LYS A 10 1.92 14.30 -2.56
CA LYS A 10 2.82 13.46 -1.77
C LYS A 10 3.35 14.34 -0.64
N LYS A 11 2.88 14.13 0.59
CA LYS A 11 3.66 14.60 1.76
C LYS A 11 5.06 14.01 1.58
N ALA A 12 6.06 14.87 1.50
CA ALA A 12 7.44 14.42 1.48
C ALA A 12 7.70 13.76 2.84
N ILE A 13 7.72 12.43 2.86
CA ILE A 13 8.11 11.66 4.03
C ILE A 13 9.58 12.01 4.30
N ALA A 14 9.83 12.74 5.40
CA ALA A 14 11.14 13.27 5.73
C ALA A 14 12.17 12.17 6.03
N GLU A 15 11.74 11.08 6.67
CA GLU A 15 12.60 9.95 7.05
C GLU A 15 11.87 8.63 6.75
N LYS A 16 12.40 7.85 5.80
CA LYS A 16 11.86 6.54 5.39
C LYS A 16 12.76 5.44 5.92
N LYS A 17 12.21 4.56 6.75
CA LYS A 17 12.87 3.30 7.09
C LYS A 17 12.52 2.25 6.03
N LYS A 18 13.53 1.80 5.28
CA LYS A 18 13.38 0.69 4.34
C LYS A 18 13.22 -0.61 5.12
N VAL A 19 12.09 -1.28 4.95
CA VAL A 19 11.83 -2.59 5.56
C VAL A 19 11.67 -3.61 4.43
N VAL A 20 12.72 -4.40 4.19
CA VAL A 20 12.63 -5.52 3.26
C VAL A 20 12.13 -6.74 4.04
N ARG A 21 10.81 -7.01 4.00
CA ARG A 21 10.27 -8.28 4.51
C ARG A 21 10.13 -9.27 3.37
N LYS A 22 10.72 -10.45 3.53
CA LYS A 22 10.47 -11.60 2.65
C LYS A 22 9.02 -12.07 2.86
N VAL A 23 8.40 -12.40 1.74
CA VAL A 23 6.98 -12.67 1.51
C VAL A 23 6.28 -13.51 2.61
N GLY A 24 5.07 -13.08 3.00
CA GLY A 24 3.97 -13.99 3.33
C GLY A 24 3.73 -14.40 4.78
N THR A 25 4.63 -14.16 5.73
CA THR A 25 4.46 -14.63 7.11
C THR A 25 4.30 -13.49 8.12
N LEU A 26 3.16 -13.47 8.81
CA LEU A 26 3.06 -12.84 10.13
C LEU A 26 3.96 -13.60 11.11
N ALA A 27 4.47 -12.90 12.13
CA ALA A 27 5.39 -13.46 13.12
C ALA A 27 4.83 -14.66 13.94
N GLU A 28 3.58 -15.08 13.74
CA GLU A 28 2.90 -16.05 14.61
C GLU A 28 1.93 -17.02 13.89
N GLY A 29 1.98 -17.16 12.56
CA GLY A 29 1.08 -18.07 11.83
C GLY A 29 -0.40 -17.66 11.79
N LYS A 30 -0.75 -16.46 12.28
CA LYS A 30 -2.07 -15.85 12.11
C LYS A 30 -2.28 -15.40 10.65
N ALA A 31 -3.53 -15.41 10.19
CA ALA A 31 -3.89 -14.85 8.89
C ALA A 31 -3.85 -13.31 8.96
N ALA A 32 -3.20 -12.66 7.99
CA ALA A 32 -3.12 -11.21 7.93
C ALA A 32 -4.48 -10.62 7.56
N LYS A 33 -4.91 -9.56 8.24
CA LYS A 33 -6.13 -8.86 7.89
C LYS A 33 -5.86 -7.96 6.69
N MET A 34 -6.64 -8.12 5.62
CA MET A 34 -6.51 -7.25 4.46
C MET A 34 -6.95 -5.83 4.82
N THR A 35 -6.12 -4.86 4.49
CA THR A 35 -6.38 -3.44 4.73
C THR A 35 -7.25 -2.89 3.61
N ALA A 36 -6.85 -3.05 2.35
CA ALA A 36 -7.67 -2.67 1.21
C ALA A 36 -7.55 -3.70 0.08
N SER A 37 -8.55 -3.70 -0.80
CA SER A 37 -8.61 -4.57 -1.96
C SER A 37 -9.23 -3.83 -3.14
N TRP A 38 -8.64 -4.00 -4.32
CA TRP A 38 -9.07 -3.39 -5.56
C TRP A 38 -9.13 -4.45 -6.66
N LYS A 39 -10.14 -4.35 -7.52
CA LYS A 39 -10.20 -5.11 -8.76
C LYS A 39 -9.77 -4.19 -9.89
N VAL A 40 -8.63 -4.49 -10.50
CA VAL A 40 -8.03 -3.67 -11.56
C VAL A 40 -7.88 -4.48 -12.83
N THR A 41 -7.87 -3.79 -13.97
CA THR A 41 -7.49 -4.39 -15.25
C THR A 41 -6.11 -3.87 -15.62
N THR A 42 -5.12 -4.75 -15.70
CA THR A 42 -3.72 -4.42 -15.98
C THR A 42 -3.21 -5.35 -17.07
N GLY A 43 -2.62 -4.79 -18.13
CA GLY A 43 -2.18 -5.57 -19.30
C GLY A 43 -3.31 -6.40 -19.95
N GLY A 44 -4.56 -5.93 -19.92
CA GLY A 44 -5.73 -6.64 -20.44
C GLY A 44 -6.25 -7.79 -19.57
N LYS A 45 -5.61 -8.07 -18.43
CA LYS A 45 -6.05 -9.10 -17.46
C LYS A 45 -6.69 -8.44 -16.24
N LYS A 46 -7.78 -9.04 -15.75
CA LYS A 46 -8.39 -8.65 -14.47
C LYS A 46 -7.57 -9.29 -13.35
N ALA A 47 -7.16 -8.48 -12.39
CA ALA A 47 -6.44 -8.90 -11.20
C ALA A 47 -7.09 -8.26 -9.95
N ALA A 48 -7.18 -9.02 -8.87
CA ALA A 48 -7.53 -8.51 -7.56
C ALA A 48 -6.25 -8.21 -6.78
N ILE A 49 -5.96 -6.93 -6.53
CA ILE A 49 -4.80 -6.49 -5.77
C ILE A 49 -5.29 -6.12 -4.38
N SER A 50 -4.69 -6.70 -3.35
CA SER A 50 -4.93 -6.33 -1.97
C SER A 50 -3.63 -6.22 -1.20
N PHE A 51 -3.66 -5.51 -0.09
CA PHE A 51 -2.50 -5.44 0.80
C PHE A 51 -2.94 -5.51 2.25
N SER A 52 -2.00 -5.89 3.11
CA SER A 52 -2.18 -5.87 4.56
C SER A 52 -1.10 -5.04 5.21
N ARG A 53 -1.50 -4.12 6.09
CA ARG A 53 -0.58 -3.37 6.96
C ARG A 53 0.04 -4.26 8.04
N ASP A 54 -0.66 -5.31 8.49
CA ASP A 54 -0.20 -6.19 9.57
C ASP A 54 1.12 -6.88 9.23
N ASN A 55 1.27 -7.29 7.97
CA ASN A 55 2.49 -7.94 7.48
C ASN A 55 3.22 -7.14 6.41
N MET A 56 2.73 -5.93 6.08
CA MET A 56 3.28 -5.04 5.05
C MET A 56 3.49 -5.74 3.71
N ASN A 57 2.53 -6.57 3.30
CA ASN A 57 2.65 -7.38 2.09
C ASN A 57 1.50 -7.16 1.10
N VAL A 58 1.80 -7.38 -0.18
CA VAL A 58 0.86 -7.29 -1.29
C VAL A 58 0.44 -8.68 -1.74
N TYR A 59 -0.82 -8.79 -2.14
CA TYR A 59 -1.45 -10.00 -2.63
C TYR A 59 -2.09 -9.73 -3.98
N VAL A 60 -1.88 -10.63 -4.93
CA VAL A 60 -2.51 -10.60 -6.25
C VAL A 60 -3.29 -11.89 -6.43
N ASP A 61 -4.59 -11.75 -6.69
CA ASP A 61 -5.55 -12.86 -6.79
C ASP A 61 -5.49 -13.81 -5.58
N GLY A 62 -5.28 -13.23 -4.39
CA GLY A 62 -5.17 -13.96 -3.12
C GLY A 62 -3.80 -14.57 -2.82
N SER A 63 -2.86 -14.52 -3.75
CA SER A 63 -1.50 -15.05 -3.56
C SER A 63 -0.54 -13.93 -3.16
N PRO A 64 0.28 -14.11 -2.10
CA PRO A 64 1.25 -13.12 -1.69
C PRO A 64 2.36 -13.00 -2.74
N ILE A 65 2.78 -11.78 -3.03
CA ILE A 65 3.87 -11.51 -3.99
C ILE A 65 5.05 -10.85 -3.30
N GLU A 66 6.19 -10.82 -3.98
CA GLU A 66 7.35 -10.07 -3.52
C GLU A 66 7.08 -8.56 -3.64
N CYS A 67 7.31 -7.85 -2.53
CA CYS A 67 7.20 -6.40 -2.48
C CYS A 67 8.28 -5.81 -1.56
N THR A 68 8.57 -4.54 -1.76
CA THR A 68 9.43 -3.75 -0.86
C THR A 68 8.55 -2.77 -0.11
N ALA A 69 8.59 -2.83 1.22
CA ALA A 69 7.87 -1.90 2.08
C ALA A 69 8.78 -0.77 2.58
N TYR A 70 8.28 0.45 2.57
CA TYR A 70 8.85 1.58 3.28
C TYR A 70 7.83 2.07 4.28
N VAL A 71 8.27 2.24 5.51
CA VAL A 71 7.44 2.76 6.58
C VAL A 71 8.10 4.03 7.10
N THR A 72 7.28 5.02 7.43
CA THR A 72 7.74 6.18 8.19
C THR A 72 8.18 5.73 9.58
N ASP A 73 9.14 6.44 10.22
CA ASP A 73 9.64 6.05 11.55
C ASP A 73 8.56 5.99 12.63
N ASN A 74 7.44 6.69 12.42
CA ASN A 74 6.29 6.65 13.32
C ASN A 74 5.19 5.65 12.91
N GLY A 75 5.39 4.87 11.85
CA GLY A 75 4.45 3.83 11.42
C GLY A 75 3.19 4.34 10.72
N TYR A 76 3.07 5.64 10.46
CA TYR A 76 1.84 6.25 9.92
C TYR A 76 1.67 5.94 8.44
N ASP A 77 2.59 6.40 7.61
CA ASP A 77 2.53 6.13 6.17
C ASP A 77 3.27 4.85 5.80
N LEU A 78 2.70 4.15 4.82
CA LEU A 78 3.22 2.92 4.25
C LEU A 78 3.31 3.07 2.74
N ASP A 79 4.50 2.84 2.19
CA ASP A 79 4.69 2.65 0.75
C ASP A 79 5.01 1.17 0.50
N LEU A 80 4.31 0.53 -0.44
CA LEU A 80 4.61 -0.81 -0.93
C LEU A 80 4.92 -0.74 -2.42
N LEU A 81 6.11 -1.18 -2.82
CA LEU A 81 6.53 -1.29 -4.21
C LEU A 81 6.53 -2.76 -4.64
N PHE A 82 5.92 -3.08 -5.76
CA PHE A 82 5.85 -4.45 -6.28
C PHE A 82 5.88 -4.48 -7.81
N GLY A 83 6.29 -5.61 -8.37
CA GLY A 83 6.20 -5.84 -9.81
C GLY A 83 4.97 -6.66 -10.16
N LEU A 84 4.29 -6.31 -11.25
CA LEU A 84 3.23 -7.15 -11.83
C LEU A 84 3.40 -7.24 -13.35
N GLY A 85 4.06 -8.30 -13.80
CA GLY A 85 4.49 -8.41 -15.20
C GLY A 85 5.52 -7.33 -15.53
N GLU A 86 5.23 -6.50 -16.52
CA GLU A 86 6.08 -5.37 -16.91
C GLU A 86 5.77 -4.08 -16.14
N ASN A 87 4.63 -4.03 -15.43
CA ASN A 87 4.16 -2.83 -14.76
C ASN A 87 4.72 -2.72 -13.34
N ARG A 88 5.07 -1.50 -12.94
CA ARG A 88 5.52 -1.19 -11.58
C ARG A 88 4.33 -0.78 -10.72
N GLY A 89 3.95 -1.65 -9.80
CA GLY A 89 2.91 -1.40 -8.82
C GLY A 89 3.44 -0.63 -7.62
N HIS A 90 2.67 0.36 -7.18
CA HIS A 90 2.98 1.13 -5.98
C HIS A 90 1.70 1.38 -5.19
N ILE A 91 1.68 0.98 -3.91
CA ILE A 91 0.60 1.30 -2.98
C ILE A 91 1.14 2.30 -1.98
N TYR A 92 0.40 3.38 -1.76
CA TYR A 92 0.68 4.38 -0.75
C TYR A 92 -0.50 4.51 0.20
N SER A 93 -0.25 4.41 1.50
CA SER A 93 -1.23 4.71 2.54
C SER A 93 -0.87 6.04 3.20
N ASP A 94 -1.73 7.04 3.02
CA ASP A 94 -1.67 8.33 3.71
C ASP A 94 -2.56 8.24 4.96
N VAL A 95 -1.98 8.42 6.15
CA VAL A 95 -2.74 8.39 7.41
C VAL A 95 -2.77 9.78 8.03
N GLU A 96 -3.97 10.31 8.21
CA GLU A 96 -4.21 11.60 8.85
C GLU A 96 -5.20 11.41 10.00
N GLY A 97 -4.66 11.33 11.22
CA GLY A 97 -5.47 11.13 12.43
C GLY A 97 -6.20 9.78 12.43
N SER A 98 -7.53 9.82 12.35
CA SER A 98 -8.41 8.63 12.30
C SER A 98 -8.87 8.27 10.88
N GLU A 99 -8.29 8.92 9.87
CA GLU A 99 -8.55 8.63 8.46
C GLU A 99 -7.30 8.02 7.80
N MET A 100 -7.52 7.07 6.89
CA MET A 100 -6.48 6.53 6.03
C MET A 100 -7.00 6.50 4.61
N THR A 101 -6.21 7.02 3.68
CA THR A 101 -6.48 6.87 2.27
C THR A 101 -5.40 6.01 1.65
N ASN A 102 -5.84 4.93 1.01
CA ASN A 102 -4.97 3.99 0.33
C ASN A 102 -5.05 4.25 -1.17
N TYR A 103 -3.90 4.45 -1.79
CA TYR A 103 -3.77 4.74 -3.21
C TYR A 103 -3.03 3.59 -3.89
N LEU A 104 -3.52 3.17 -5.05
CA LEU A 104 -2.89 2.18 -5.90
C LEU A 104 -2.47 2.84 -7.20
N PHE A 105 -1.18 2.75 -7.51
CA PHE A 105 -0.56 3.26 -8.71
C PHE A 105 0.00 2.12 -9.55
N PHE A 106 -0.06 2.27 -10.87
CA PHE A 106 0.74 1.52 -11.83
C PHE A 106 1.48 2.50 -12.73
N ASP A 107 2.79 2.32 -12.87
CA ASP A 107 3.65 3.16 -13.72
C ASP A 107 3.44 4.67 -13.45
N ASP A 108 3.42 5.02 -12.17
CA ASP A 108 3.16 6.36 -11.63
C ASP A 108 1.78 6.97 -11.93
N GLN A 109 0.85 6.20 -12.51
CA GLN A 109 -0.54 6.60 -12.72
C GLN A 109 -1.43 6.08 -11.60
N LEU A 110 -2.29 6.94 -11.05
CA LEU A 110 -3.28 6.56 -10.05
C LEU A 110 -4.37 5.69 -10.70
N ILE A 111 -4.52 4.45 -10.23
CA ILE A 111 -5.48 3.48 -10.76
C ILE A 111 -6.69 3.35 -9.84
N ALA A 112 -6.48 3.37 -8.53
CA ALA A 112 -7.57 3.26 -7.57
C ALA A 112 -7.23 3.97 -6.26
N GLN A 113 -8.27 4.36 -5.52
CA GLN A 113 -8.16 4.87 -4.16
C GLN A 113 -9.24 4.24 -3.28
N ASP A 114 -8.93 3.98 -2.02
CA ASP A 114 -9.87 3.53 -1.00
C ASP A 114 -9.70 4.37 0.27
N LYS A 115 -10.77 5.01 0.73
CA LYS A 115 -10.76 5.85 1.93
C LYS A 115 -11.42 5.12 3.09
N GLN A 116 -10.72 5.05 4.20
CA GLN A 116 -11.16 4.46 5.45
C GLN A 116 -11.23 5.54 6.52
N THR A 117 -12.34 5.55 7.28
CA THR A 117 -12.60 6.50 8.37
C THR A 117 -12.86 5.74 9.66
N ASN A 118 -12.81 6.43 10.81
CA ASN A 118 -12.98 5.84 12.14
C ASN A 118 -11.94 4.77 12.47
N LEU A 119 -10.72 4.95 12.00
CA LEU A 119 -9.62 4.11 12.39
C LEU A 119 -9.36 4.28 13.88
N LYS A 120 -9.28 3.16 14.61
CA LYS A 120 -8.85 3.19 16.00
C LYS A 120 -7.42 3.75 15.98
N SER A 121 -7.18 4.80 16.75
CA SER A 121 -5.94 5.59 16.80
C SER A 121 -4.64 4.82 17.08
N ASN A 122 -4.73 3.51 17.35
CA ASN A 122 -3.59 2.64 17.64
C ASN A 122 -3.12 1.85 16.41
N HIS A 123 -3.01 2.49 15.23
CA HIS A 123 -2.30 1.90 14.08
C HIS A 123 -0.77 2.01 14.21
N ARG A 124 -0.26 2.01 15.45
CA ARG A 124 1.15 1.78 15.70
C ARG A 124 1.39 0.27 15.63
N PRO A 125 2.47 -0.19 14.97
CA PRO A 125 2.84 -1.60 14.96
C PRO A 125 3.14 -2.22 16.34
N ASP A 126 3.09 -1.45 17.42
CA ASP A 126 3.51 -1.85 18.77
C ASP A 126 2.41 -1.54 19.81
N ASP A 127 1.38 -2.38 19.85
CA ASP A 127 0.55 -2.62 21.06
C ASP A 127 0.17 -4.11 21.11
#